data_AF-A0A4U5ZRK5-F1
#
_entry.id   AF-A0A4U5ZRK5-F1
#
_cell.length_a   1.000
_cell.length_b   1.000
_cell.length_c   1.000
_cell.angle_alpha   90.00
_cell.angle_beta   90.00
_cell.angle_gamma   90.00
#
_symmetry.space_group_name_H-M   'P 1'
#
loop_
_entity.id
_entity.type
_entity.pdbx_description
1 polymer ?
#
loop_
_entity_poly.entity_id
_entity_poly.type
_entity_poly.pdbx_seq_one_letter_code
_entity_poly.pdbx_strand_id
1 'polypeptide(L)' 'MNRDLTLSEVLVDPLIGQLRKADHVGNAAFAQLMESAARVQTRNRIQHLHAERAEAFYRQLAAVSEEQAASRVSSQASG' A
#
# COMPACT_ATOMS: atom_id res chain seq x y z
N MET A 1 0.51 -7.36 -19.66
CA MET A 1 1.62 -6.42 -19.92
C MET A 1 1.71 -5.50 -18.71
N ASN A 2 2.70 -5.70 -17.84
CA ASN A 2 2.90 -4.86 -16.66
C ASN A 2 4.40 -4.83 -16.38
N ARG A 3 5.14 -4.05 -17.18
CA ARG A 3 6.56 -3.80 -16.95
C ARG A 3 6.68 -2.36 -16.50
N ASP A 4 6.85 -2.19 -15.20
CA ASP A 4 7.26 -0.91 -14.63
C ASP A 4 8.66 -0.59 -15.18
N LEU A 5 8.81 0.62 -15.71
CA LEU A 5 10.10 1.11 -16.19
C LEU A 5 10.97 1.49 -14.99
N THR A 6 12.23 1.13 -15.03
CA THR A 6 13.24 1.67 -14.11
C THR A 6 13.45 3.15 -14.38
N LEU A 7 13.94 3.90 -13.38
CA LEU A 7 14.22 5.33 -13.53
C LEU A 7 15.13 5.61 -14.74
N SER A 8 16.15 4.78 -14.96
CA SER A 8 17.07 4.89 -16.08
C SER A 8 16.37 4.75 -17.43
N GLU A 9 15.43 3.80 -17.54
CA GLU A 9 14.64 3.59 -18.76
C GLU A 9 13.70 4.77 -19.02
N VAL A 10 13.06 5.29 -17.98
CA VAL A 10 12.18 6.48 -18.07
C VAL A 10 12.96 7.71 -18.55
N LEU A 11 14.21 7.89 -18.10
CA LEU A 11 15.03 9.05 -18.46
C LEU A 11 15.50 9.05 -19.92
N VAL A 12 15.57 7.89 -20.56
CA VAL A 12 15.95 7.75 -21.97
C VAL A 12 14.76 7.54 -22.90
N ASP A 13 13.54 7.45 -22.36
CA ASP A 13 12.33 7.30 -23.14
C ASP A 13 12.03 8.58 -23.96
N PRO A 14 11.90 8.48 -25.31
CA PRO A 14 11.69 9.65 -26.15
C PRO A 14 10.37 10.38 -25.90
N LEU A 15 9.28 9.66 -25.60
CA LEU A 15 7.97 10.24 -25.38
C LEU A 15 7.91 10.97 -24.04
N ILE A 16 8.47 10.35 -23.01
CA ILE A 16 8.61 10.97 -21.69
C ILE A 16 9.53 12.20 -21.80
N GLY A 17 10.59 12.12 -22.61
CA GLY A 17 11.45 13.25 -22.92
C GLY A 17 10.70 14.41 -23.59
N GLN A 18 9.78 14.13 -24.52
CA GLN A 18 8.95 15.15 -25.17
C GLN A 18 7.98 15.82 -24.19
N LEU A 19 7.29 15.02 -23.38
CA LEU A 19 6.35 15.52 -22.37
C LEU A 19 7.06 16.43 -21.36
N ARG A 20 8.19 15.98 -20.83
CA ARG A 20 8.99 16.76 -19.89
C ARG A 20 9.47 18.09 -20.48
N LYS A 21 9.83 18.11 -21.77
CA LYS A 21 10.20 19.35 -22.46
C LYS A 21 9.02 20.30 -22.61
N ALA A 22 7.83 19.78 -22.94
CA ALA A 22 6.61 20.58 -23.00
C ALA A 22 6.30 21.22 -21.63
N ASP A 23 6.53 20.47 -20.56
CA ASP A 23 6.31 20.92 -19.17
C ASP A 23 7.49 21.73 -18.60
N HIS A 24 8.54 22.02 -19.39
CA HIS A 24 9.74 22.74 -18.96
C HIS A 24 10.47 22.09 -17.77
N VAL A 25 10.42 20.76 -17.65
CA VAL A 25 11.03 20.00 -16.55
C VAL A 25 12.38 19.40 -16.95
N GLY A 26 13.45 19.86 -16.31
CA GLY A 26 14.81 19.32 -16.49
C GLY A 26 15.00 17.88 -15.98
N ASN A 27 16.05 17.19 -16.45
CA ASN A 27 16.29 15.76 -16.13
C ASN A 27 16.42 15.53 -14.62
N ALA A 28 17.21 16.37 -13.95
CA ALA A 28 17.43 16.25 -12.50
C ALA A 28 16.13 16.45 -11.70
N ALA A 29 15.35 17.48 -12.06
CA ALA A 29 14.08 17.78 -11.40
C ALA A 29 13.07 16.63 -11.58
N PHE A 30 12.97 16.10 -12.79
CA PHE A 30 12.11 14.95 -13.06
C PHE A 30 12.55 13.69 -12.34
N ALA A 31 13.86 13.39 -12.31
CA ALA A 31 14.39 12.24 -11.58
C ALA A 31 14.07 12.33 -10.09
N GLN A 32 14.29 13.49 -9.48
CA GLN A 32 13.92 13.77 -8.09
C GLN A 32 12.42 13.60 -7.84
N LEU A 33 11.57 14.06 -8.76
CA LEU A 33 10.13 13.89 -8.67
C LEU A 33 9.74 12.40 -8.66
N MET A 34 10.27 11.60 -9.60
CA MET A 34 10.00 10.17 -9.69
C MET A 34 10.48 9.42 -8.44
N GLU A 35 11.67 9.72 -7.93
CA GLU A 35 12.18 9.13 -6.69
C GLU A 35 11.32 9.50 -5.49
N SER A 36 10.87 10.76 -5.40
CA SER A 36 9.99 11.22 -4.32
C SER A 36 8.64 10.51 -4.36
N ALA A 37 8.05 10.37 -5.55
CA ALA A 37 6.80 9.67 -5.77
C ALA A 37 6.92 8.18 -5.40
N ALA A 38 8.01 7.52 -5.81
CA ALA A 38 8.26 6.13 -5.45
C ALA A 38 8.36 5.93 -3.92
N ARG A 39 9.02 6.85 -3.20
CA ARG A 39 9.07 6.82 -1.72
C ARG A 39 7.69 6.96 -1.09
N VAL A 40 6.88 7.90 -1.58
CA VAL A 40 5.50 8.10 -1.08
C VAL A 40 4.64 6.88 -1.37
N GLN A 41 4.69 6.34 -2.59
CA GLN A 41 3.97 5.14 -2.97
C GLN A 41 4.34 3.96 -2.07
N THR A 42 5.63 3.76 -1.81
CA THR A 42 6.13 2.70 -0.92
C THR A 42 5.59 2.85 0.50
N ARG A 43 5.65 4.07 1.07
CA ARG A 43 5.09 4.34 2.41
C ARG A 43 3.60 4.07 2.47
N ASN A 44 2.83 4.53 1.49
CA ASN A 44 1.39 4.31 1.42
C ASN A 44 1.07 2.81 1.32
N ARG A 45 1.85 2.06 0.53
CA ARG A 45 1.68 0.61 0.40
C ARG A 45 1.93 -0.11 1.73
N ILE A 46 2.99 0.27 2.45
CA ILE A 46 3.31 -0.28 3.77
C ILE A 46 2.20 0.04 4.78
N GLN A 47 1.74 1.30 4.84
CA GLN A 47 0.64 1.71 5.72
C GLN A 47 -0.65 0.93 5.43
N HIS A 48 -0.96 0.71 4.16
CA HIS A 48 -2.12 -0.08 3.76
C HIS A 48 -2.01 -1.54 4.23
N LEU A 49 -0.86 -2.18 4.05
CA LEU A 49 -0.62 -3.54 4.55
C LEU A 49 -0.73 -3.62 6.09
N HIS A 50 -0.28 -2.59 6.80
CA HIS A 50 -0.47 -2.51 8.25
C HIS A 50 -1.95 -2.40 8.65
N ALA A 51 -2.72 -1.59 7.93
CA ALA A 51 -4.15 -1.45 8.17
C ALA A 51 -4.90 -2.77 7.92
N GLU A 52 -4.63 -3.45 6.80
CA GLU A 52 -5.20 -4.77 6.49
C GLU A 52 -4.86 -5.80 7.58
N ARG A 53 -3.61 -5.80 8.05
CA ARG A 53 -3.18 -6.71 9.13
C ARG A 53 -3.89 -6.41 10.46
N ALA A 54 -4.03 -5.14 10.82
CA ALA A 54 -4.72 -4.74 12.04
C ALA A 54 -6.20 -5.14 11.98
N GLU A 55 -6.86 -4.91 10.84
CA GLU A 55 -8.25 -5.31 10.63
C GLU A 55 -8.43 -6.83 10.77
N ALA A 56 -7.57 -7.62 10.12
CA ALA A 56 -7.61 -9.07 10.23
C ALA A 56 -7.43 -9.57 11.67
N PHE A 57 -6.51 -8.95 12.41
CA PHE A 57 -6.28 -9.27 13.83
C PHE A 57 -7.52 -8.98 14.69
N TYR A 58 -8.10 -7.78 14.58
CA TYR A 58 -9.27 -7.42 15.38
C TYR A 58 -10.51 -8.24 15.02
N ARG A 59 -10.66 -8.61 13.74
CA ARG A 59 -11.73 -9.52 13.30
C ARG A 59 -11.60 -10.90 13.95
N GLN A 60 -10.39 -11.45 14.01
CA GLN A 60 -10.13 -12.73 14.69
C GLN A 60 -10.37 -12.63 16.20
N LEU A 61 -9.94 -11.54 16.83
CA LEU A 61 -10.16 -11.32 18.27
C LEU A 61 -11.66 -11.26 18.61
N ALA A 62 -12.44 -10.55 17.80
CA ALA A 62 -13.89 -10.48 17.96
C ALA A 62 -14.53 -11.88 17.88
N ALA A 63 -14.18 -12.66 16.86
CA ALA A 63 -14.70 -14.03 16.69
C ALA A 63 -14.40 -14.93 17.90
N VAL A 64 -13.16 -14.90 18.41
CA VAL A 64 -12.77 -15.68 19.61
C VAL A 64 -13.54 -15.19 20.85
N SER A 65 -13.75 -13.89 20.99
CA SER A 65 -14.49 -13.35 22.13
C SER A 65 -15.96 -13.76 22.12
N GLU A 66 -16.59 -13.83 20.94
CA GLU A 66 -17.96 -14.30 20.75
C GLU A 66 -18.10 -15.80 21.06
N GLU A 67 -17.15 -16.62 20.60
CA GLU A 67 -17.10 -18.05 20.93
C GLU A 67 -16.97 -18.29 22.44
N GLN A 68 -16.13 -17.52 23.12
CA GLN A 68 -15.98 -17.60 24.58
C GLN A 68 -17.25 -17.17 25.32
N ALA A 69 -17.94 -16.13 24.85
CA ALA A 69 -19.21 -15.70 25.42
C ALA A 69 -20.30 -16.77 25.23
N ALA A 70 -20.42 -17.35 24.03
CA ALA A 70 -21.37 -18.43 23.75
C ALA A 70 -21.12 -19.68 24.59
N SER A 71 -19.85 -20.05 24.79
CA SER A 71 -19.44 -21.17 25.66
C SER A 71 -19.82 -20.96 27.13
N ARG A 72 -19.68 -19.73 27.66
CA ARG A 72 -20.10 -19.40 29.04
C ARG A 72 -21.61 -19.46 29.25
N VAL A 73 -22.40 -19.06 28.25
CA VAL A 73 -23.86 -19.11 28.33
C VAL A 73 -24.37 -20.56 28.35
N SER A 74 -23.76 -21.47 27.57
CA SER A 74 -24.17 -22.88 27.57
C SER A 74 -23.85 -23.60 28.88
N SER A 75 -22.75 -23.24 29.55
CA SER A 75 -22.38 -23.82 30.85
C SER A 75 -23.28 -23.35 31.99
N GLN A 76 -23.88 -22.15 31.90
CA GLN A 76 -24.81 -21.63 32.91
C GLN A 76 -26.23 -22.15 32.74
N ALA A 77 -26.63 -22.59 31.55
CA ALA A 77 -27.96 -23.13 31.27
C ALA A 77 -28.15 -24.60 31.71
N SER A 78 -27.09 -25.28 32.15
CA SER A 78 -27.10 -26.72 32.50
C SER A 78 -26.95 -27.00 34.00
N GLY A 79 -27.06 -25.98 34.87
CA GLY A 79 -27.05 -26.11 36.33
C GLY A 79 -28.36 -25.63 36.94
#